data_AF-A0A1W0BP12-F1
#
_entry.id   AF-A0A1W0BP12-F1
#
_cell.length_a   1.000
_cell.length_b   1.000
_cell.length_c   1.000
_cell.angle_alpha   90.00
_cell.angle_beta   90.00
_cell.angle_gamma   90.00
#
_symmetry.space_group_name_H-M   'P 1'
#
loop_
_entity.id
_entity.type
_entity.pdbx_description
1 polymer ?
#
loop_
_entity_poly.entity_id
_entity_poly.type
_entity_poly.pdbx_seq_one_letter_code
_entity_poly.pdbx_strand_id
1 'polypeptide(L)'
;MKRISAIVSATAAVAFLLAGCGSDEETAPDAAQTTCREFKALDNDAQKSLIEQILTENPDSPFAGSPNVALGTAKLVCNAESVADTPVADAAGILVD
;
A
#
# COMPACT_ATOMS: atom_id res chain seq x y z
N MET A 1 -23.97 -53.29 14.64
CA MET A 1 -23.51 -53.17 13.24
C MET A 1 -24.13 -51.94 12.60
N LYS A 2 -23.29 -50.96 12.27
CA LYS A 2 -23.40 -49.87 11.29
C LYS A 2 -24.73 -49.78 10.51
N ARG A 3 -25.46 -48.65 10.58
CA ARG A 3 -25.82 -47.77 9.42
C ARG A 3 -25.98 -46.33 9.93
N ILE A 4 -25.30 -45.43 9.23
CA ILE A 4 -24.95 -44.07 9.62
C ILE A 4 -25.58 -43.12 8.60
N SER A 5 -25.94 -41.93 9.08
CA SER A 5 -25.95 -40.66 8.34
C SER A 5 -27.01 -40.41 7.27
N ALA A 6 -27.98 -39.57 7.66
CA ALA A 6 -28.42 -38.45 6.84
C ALA A 6 -28.83 -37.31 7.77
N ILE A 7 -27.87 -36.45 8.16
CA ILE A 7 -28.18 -35.12 8.71
C ILE A 7 -27.81 -34.14 7.61
N VAL A 8 -28.84 -33.63 6.96
CA VAL A 8 -28.82 -32.43 6.12
C VAL A 8 -28.56 -31.27 7.07
N SER A 9 -27.37 -30.68 7.02
CA SER A 9 -27.07 -29.43 7.74
C SER A 9 -26.98 -28.29 6.74
N ALA A 10 -27.87 -27.33 6.99
CA ALA A 10 -28.08 -26.08 6.31
C ALA A 10 -26.77 -25.31 6.03
N THR A 11 -26.73 -24.72 4.84
CA THR A 11 -26.10 -23.44 4.49
C THR A 11 -25.30 -22.78 5.62
N ALA A 12 -23.97 -22.92 5.56
CA ALA A 12 -23.08 -22.01 6.23
C ALA A 12 -23.23 -20.63 5.55
N ALA A 13 -23.85 -19.68 6.26
CA ALA A 13 -23.66 -18.27 5.97
C ALA A 13 -22.19 -17.95 6.24
N VAL A 14 -21.41 -17.77 5.18
CA VAL A 14 -20.05 -17.25 5.28
C VAL A 14 -20.17 -15.84 5.84
N ALA A 15 -19.78 -15.69 7.10
CA ALA A 15 -19.50 -14.39 7.69
C ALA A 15 -18.31 -13.80 6.92
N PHE A 16 -18.63 -12.96 5.92
CA PHE A 16 -17.68 -12.10 5.24
C PHE A 16 -17.37 -10.91 6.16
N LEU A 17 -16.60 -11.18 7.21
CA LEU A 17 -15.94 -10.16 8.01
C LEU A 17 -14.46 -10.46 7.92
N LEU A 18 -13.76 -9.59 7.17
CA LEU A 18 -12.34 -9.20 7.27
C LEU A 18 -11.74 -8.94 5.88
N ALA A 19 -12.07 -7.76 5.35
CA ALA A 19 -11.19 -6.94 4.49
C ALA A 19 -11.79 -5.53 4.37
N GLY A 20 -12.16 -4.94 5.51
CA GLY A 20 -12.44 -3.52 5.63
C GLY A 20 -11.28 -2.93 6.42
N CYS A 21 -10.69 -1.87 5.90
CA CYS A 21 -9.58 -1.11 6.46
C CYS A 21 -9.67 -1.01 7.99
N GLY A 22 -8.95 -1.88 8.69
CA GLY A 22 -8.70 -1.77 10.11
C GLY A 22 -7.73 -0.62 10.28
N SER A 23 -8.24 0.53 10.71
CA SER A 23 -7.43 1.48 11.48
C SER A 23 -7.25 0.90 12.87
N ASP A 24 -6.47 -0.17 12.95
CA ASP A 24 -5.79 -0.49 14.20
C ASP A 24 -4.82 0.65 14.44
N GLU A 25 -4.89 1.26 15.61
CA GLU A 25 -3.93 2.25 16.11
C GLU A 25 -2.60 1.55 16.47
N GLU A 26 -2.16 0.66 15.59
CA GLU A 26 -0.77 0.24 15.41
C GLU A 26 -0.19 1.33 14.53
N THR A 27 0.78 2.11 15.03
CA THR A 27 1.48 3.18 14.29
C THR A 27 1.46 2.90 12.80
N ALA A 28 0.58 3.61 12.05
CA ALA A 28 0.50 3.44 10.61
C ALA A 28 1.93 3.56 10.09
N PRO A 29 2.43 2.57 9.32
CA PRO A 29 3.79 2.64 8.82
C PRO A 29 3.94 3.98 8.11
N ASP A 30 4.93 4.75 8.56
CA ASP A 30 5.25 6.05 8.01
C ASP A 30 5.19 5.96 6.49
N ALA A 31 4.38 6.81 5.85
CA ALA A 31 4.04 6.65 4.43
C ALA A 31 5.30 6.59 3.56
N ALA A 32 6.36 7.29 3.96
CA ALA A 32 7.63 7.32 3.28
C ALA A 32 8.38 5.97 3.31
N GLN A 33 8.11 5.11 4.29
CA GLN A 33 8.70 3.77 4.44
C GLN A 33 8.10 2.72 3.51
N THR A 34 7.01 3.04 2.80
CA THR A 34 6.42 2.12 1.80
C THR A 34 7.47 1.77 0.75
N THR A 35 7.77 0.49 0.56
CA THR A 35 8.78 0.05 -0.42
C THR A 35 8.29 0.21 -1.86
N CYS A 36 9.21 0.28 -2.82
CA CYS A 36 8.87 0.28 -4.24
C CYS A 36 8.06 -0.95 -4.67
N ARG A 37 8.26 -2.11 -4.03
CA ARG A 37 7.46 -3.32 -4.30
C ARG A 37 6.02 -3.14 -3.85
N GLU A 38 5.81 -2.63 -2.64
CA GLU A 38 4.47 -2.38 -2.09
C GLU A 38 3.77 -1.30 -2.90
N PHE A 39 4.45 -0.19 -3.20
CA PHE A 39 3.97 0.88 -4.04
C PHE A 39 3.47 0.38 -5.41
N LYS A 40 4.22 -0.52 -6.05
CA LYS A 40 3.82 -1.13 -7.34
C LYS A 40 2.59 -2.03 -7.24
N ALA A 41 2.32 -2.60 -6.07
CA ALA A 41 1.15 -3.44 -5.85
C ALA A 41 -0.13 -2.61 -5.63
N LEU A 42 0.00 -1.32 -5.31
CA LEU A 42 -1.12 -0.39 -5.18
C LEU A 42 -1.72 -0.04 -6.56
N ASP A 43 -3.02 0.29 -6.56
CA ASP A 43 -3.65 0.90 -7.72
C ASP A 43 -3.24 2.37 -7.91
N ASN A 44 -3.61 2.97 -9.04
CA ASN A 44 -3.18 4.33 -9.38
C ASN A 44 -3.68 5.40 -8.39
N ASP A 45 -4.87 5.21 -7.81
CA ASP A 45 -5.44 6.18 -6.88
C ASP A 45 -4.73 6.07 -5.52
N ALA A 46 -4.50 4.84 -5.04
CA ALA A 46 -3.72 4.57 -3.84
C ALA A 46 -2.26 5.03 -3.97
N GLN A 47 -1.62 4.82 -5.13
CA GLN A 47 -0.28 5.35 -5.41
C GLN A 47 -0.25 6.88 -5.32
N LYS A 48 -1.26 7.55 -5.89
CA LYS A 48 -1.35 9.00 -5.85
C LYS A 48 -1.57 9.51 -4.43
N SER A 49 -2.51 8.93 -3.69
CA SER A 49 -2.78 9.32 -2.30
C SER A 49 -1.56 9.13 -1.40
N LEU A 50 -0.81 8.03 -1.59
CA LEU A 50 0.43 7.79 -0.86
C LEU A 50 1.48 8.88 -1.15
N ILE A 51 1.70 9.23 -2.43
CA ILE A 51 2.65 10.29 -2.80
C ILE A 51 2.22 11.66 -2.25
N GLU A 52 0.92 11.99 -2.31
CA GLU A 52 0.39 13.23 -1.75
C GLU A 52 0.57 13.30 -0.23
N GLN A 53 0.39 12.16 0.45
CA GLN A 53 0.67 12.05 1.88
C GLN A 53 2.15 12.28 2.19
N ILE A 54 3.05 11.58 1.49
CA ILE A 54 4.51 11.74 1.68
C ILE A 54 4.92 13.20 1.46
N LEU A 55 4.40 13.88 0.44
CA LEU A 55 4.73 15.29 0.18
C LEU A 55 4.15 16.25 1.23
N THR A 56 3.01 15.90 1.83
CA THR A 56 2.41 16.69 2.92
C THR A 56 3.25 16.58 4.19
N GLU A 57 3.77 15.39 4.46
CA GLU A 57 4.67 15.11 5.59
C GLU A 57 6.08 15.68 5.35
N ASN A 58 6.47 15.90 4.09
CA ASN A 58 7.80 16.38 3.68
C ASN A 58 7.70 17.64 2.81
N PRO A 59 7.37 18.80 3.40
CA PRO A 59 7.13 20.05 2.66
C PRO A 59 8.40 20.62 2.00
N ASP A 60 9.59 20.23 2.46
CA ASP A 60 10.88 20.67 1.90
C ASP A 60 11.34 19.80 0.71
N SER A 61 10.53 18.82 0.30
CA SER A 61 10.82 17.94 -0.82
C SER A 61 11.05 18.72 -2.13
N PRO A 62 11.94 18.25 -3.02
CA PRO A 62 12.10 18.80 -4.37
C PRO A 62 10.81 18.80 -5.22
N PHE A 63 9.82 17.99 -4.82
CA PHE A 63 8.54 17.85 -5.50
C PHE A 63 7.37 18.54 -4.79
N ALA A 64 7.62 19.37 -3.78
CA ALA A 64 6.58 20.11 -3.07
C ALA A 64 5.65 20.86 -4.05
N GLY A 65 4.33 20.70 -3.89
CA GLY A 65 3.33 21.28 -4.79
C GLY A 65 3.23 20.61 -6.18
N SER A 66 4.00 19.55 -6.45
CA SER A 66 4.04 18.84 -7.74
C SER A 66 3.75 17.33 -7.60
N PRO A 67 2.61 16.92 -7.03
CA PRO A 67 2.32 15.51 -6.69
C PRO A 67 2.34 14.58 -7.90
N ASN A 68 1.86 15.04 -9.06
CA ASN A 68 1.87 14.22 -10.28
C ASN A 68 3.28 14.01 -10.84
N VAL A 69 4.20 14.95 -10.60
CA VAL A 69 5.62 14.80 -11.01
C VAL A 69 6.29 13.77 -10.11
N ALA A 70 6.11 13.87 -8.80
CA ALA A 70 6.60 12.87 -7.85
C ALA A 70 6.03 11.48 -8.16
N LEU A 71 4.73 11.38 -8.43
CA LEU A 71 4.08 10.12 -8.80
C LEU A 71 4.67 9.52 -10.08
N GLY A 72 4.88 10.34 -11.12
CA GLY A 72 5.51 9.90 -12.35
C GLY A 72 6.93 9.34 -12.11
N THR A 73 7.75 10.08 -11.36
CA THR A 73 9.11 9.66 -10.99
C THR A 73 9.11 8.36 -10.19
N ALA A 74 8.28 8.27 -9.16
CA ALA A 74 8.16 7.07 -8.32
C ALA A 74 7.77 5.85 -9.16
N LYS A 75 6.78 5.97 -10.06
CA LYS A 75 6.38 4.87 -10.95
C LYS A 75 7.49 4.43 -11.90
N LEU A 76 8.27 5.37 -12.42
CA LEU A 76 9.39 5.07 -13.31
C LEU A 76 10.53 4.37 -12.57
N VAL A 77 10.96 4.90 -11.43
CA VAL A 77 12.09 4.36 -10.67
C VAL A 77 11.72 3.02 -10.03
N CYS A 78 10.58 2.94 -9.35
CA CYS A 78 10.16 1.71 -8.68
C CYS A 78 9.87 0.56 -9.64
N ASN A 79 9.72 0.82 -10.95
CA ASN A 79 9.57 -0.23 -11.93
C ASN A 79 10.75 -1.23 -11.93
N ALA A 80 11.95 -0.77 -11.59
CA ALA A 80 13.15 -1.60 -11.53
C ALA A 80 13.15 -2.55 -10.32
N GLU A 81 13.47 -3.83 -10.54
CA GLU A 81 13.50 -4.84 -9.47
C GLU A 81 14.65 -4.64 -8.48
N SER A 82 15.74 -3.98 -8.91
CA SER A 82 16.92 -3.73 -8.07
C SER A 82 16.65 -2.79 -6.90
N VAL A 83 15.56 -2.02 -6.93
CA VAL A 83 15.16 -1.08 -5.87
C VAL A 83 13.86 -1.51 -5.19
N ALA A 84 13.39 -2.75 -5.42
CA ALA A 84 12.08 -3.20 -4.95
C ALA A 84 11.90 -3.11 -3.43
N ASP A 85 12.99 -3.34 -2.67
CA ASP A 85 13.01 -3.26 -1.21
C ASP A 85 13.37 -1.85 -0.67
N THR A 86 13.65 -0.89 -1.55
CA THR A 86 13.96 0.50 -1.17
C THR A 86 12.66 1.27 -0.91
N PRO A 87 12.60 2.11 0.13
CA PRO A 87 11.48 3.02 0.33
C PRO A 87 11.23 3.90 -0.89
N VAL A 88 9.97 4.08 -1.26
CA VAL A 88 9.56 4.85 -2.44
C VAL A 88 10.02 6.29 -2.34
N ALA A 89 10.05 6.85 -1.14
CA ALA A 89 10.43 8.24 -0.91
C ALA A 89 11.93 8.45 -1.17
N ASP A 90 12.78 7.50 -0.79
CA ASP A 90 14.22 7.53 -1.07
C ASP A 90 14.51 7.25 -2.54
N ALA A 91 13.89 6.19 -3.10
CA ALA A 91 14.10 5.80 -4.48
C ALA A 91 13.67 6.89 -5.47
N ALA A 92 12.54 7.56 -5.19
CA ALA A 92 12.05 8.66 -6.03
C ALA A 92 12.76 10.00 -5.76
N GLY A 93 13.67 10.06 -4.78
CA GLY A 93 14.35 11.30 -4.37
C GLY A 93 13.39 12.34 -3.77
N ILE A 94 12.28 11.89 -3.18
CA ILE A 94 11.34 12.75 -2.45
C ILE A 94 11.96 13.19 -1.13
N LEU A 95 12.65 12.26 -0.46
CA LEU A 95 13.53 12.55 0.66
C LEU A 95 14.94 12.79 0.13
N VAL A 96 15.57 13.84 0.65
CA VAL A 96 16.97 14.18 0.42
C VAL A 96 17.66 14.05 1.77
N ASP A 97 18.26 12.87 2.01
CA ASP A 97 19.21 12.68 3.11
C ASP A 97 20.48 13.54 2.95
#